data_AF-A0A6G4TVU6-F1
#
_entry.id   AF-A0A6G4TVU6-F1
#
_cell.length_a   1.000
_cell.length_b   1.000
_cell.length_c   1.000
_cell.angle_alpha   90.00
_cell.angle_beta   90.00
_cell.angle_gamma   90.00
#
_symmetry.space_group_name_H-M   'P 1'
#
loop_
_entity.id
_entity.type
_entity.pdbx_description
1 polymer ?
#
loop_
_entity_poly.entity_id
_entity_poly.type
_entity_poly.pdbx_seq_one_letter_code
_entity_poly.pdbx_strand_id
1 'polypeptide(L)'
;MTTAAEHPGTPPTRSPYRIEPDEGPQTIGELKAALAAIDPAELAAFTARLDAVRTTDASSLDAIRALITEYRHVWVLRTHPDIQAAINASVDPSAPRYTLEQLLGEDPTA
;
A
#
# COMPACT_ATOMS: atom_id res chain seq x y z
N MET A 1 0.47 -15.11 29.93
CA MET A 1 0.95 -14.31 28.77
C MET A 1 0.28 -14.88 27.53
N THR A 2 -0.79 -14.25 27.06
CA THR A 2 -1.44 -14.66 25.81
C THR A 2 -0.64 -14.05 24.68
N THR A 3 -0.02 -14.90 23.86
CA THR A 3 0.55 -14.52 22.57
C THR A 3 -0.58 -13.90 21.75
N ALA A 4 -0.51 -12.60 21.48
CA ALA A 4 -1.40 -11.99 20.49
C ALA A 4 -1.07 -12.65 19.15
N ALA A 5 -2.01 -13.44 18.62
CA ALA A 5 -1.87 -13.99 17.29
C ALA A 5 -1.60 -12.81 16.34
N GLU A 6 -0.50 -12.87 15.59
CA GLU A 6 -0.15 -11.90 14.56
C GLU A 6 -1.24 -11.95 13.48
N HIS A 7 -2.30 -11.16 13.65
CA HIS A 7 -3.32 -10.99 12.63
C HIS A 7 -2.71 -10.07 11.56
N PRO A 8 -2.69 -10.46 10.27
CA PRO A 8 -2.04 -9.70 9.21
C PRO A 8 -2.70 -8.33 8.89
N GLY A 9 -3.54 -7.81 9.79
CA GLY A 9 -4.47 -6.72 9.52
C GLY A 9 -5.52 -7.16 8.50
N THR A 10 -6.80 -7.02 8.81
CA THR A 10 -7.81 -7.09 7.74
C THR A 10 -7.57 -5.89 6.81
N PRO A 11 -7.51 -6.09 5.47
CA PRO A 11 -7.40 -4.98 4.52
C PRO A 11 -8.41 -3.87 4.86
N PRO A 12 -8.06 -2.59 4.72
CA PRO A 12 -9.01 -1.52 4.96
C PRO A 12 -10.11 -1.62 3.90
N THR A 13 -11.34 -1.32 4.30
CA THR A 13 -12.50 -1.42 3.41
C THR A 13 -13.37 -0.16 3.42
N ARG A 14 -13.12 0.80 4.32
CA ARG A 14 -13.96 1.99 4.44
C ARG A 14 -13.67 3.02 3.37
N SER A 15 -12.40 3.42 3.23
CA SER A 15 -12.00 4.44 2.27
C SER A 15 -10.69 4.04 1.58
N PRO A 16 -10.65 4.04 0.24
CA PRO A 16 -9.40 3.83 -0.49
C PRO A 16 -8.43 5.03 -0.37
N TYR A 17 -8.91 6.18 0.10
CA TYR A 17 -8.14 7.43 0.16
C TYR A 17 -7.62 7.77 1.55
N ARG A 18 -8.08 7.05 2.59
CA ARG A 18 -7.73 7.32 3.98
C ARG A 18 -7.76 6.03 4.77
N ILE A 19 -6.69 5.81 5.54
CA ILE A 19 -6.62 4.74 6.52
C ILE A 19 -7.15 5.31 7.84
N GLU A 20 -8.25 4.77 8.36
CA GLU A 20 -8.73 5.19 9.68
C GLU A 20 -7.77 4.70 10.79
N PRO A 21 -7.76 5.36 11.97
CA PRO A 21 -6.81 5.03 13.04
C PRO A 21 -6.85 3.56 13.44
N ASP A 22 -8.02 2.93 13.39
CA ASP A 22 -8.27 1.54 13.76
C ASP A 22 -8.17 0.55 12.59
N GLU A 23 -7.84 1.00 11.39
CA GLU A 23 -7.72 0.15 10.20
C GLU A 23 -6.29 -0.31 9.94
N GLY A 24 -6.15 -1.59 9.59
CA GLY A 24 -4.89 -2.19 9.17
C GLY A 24 -3.85 -2.40 10.27
N PRO A 25 -2.60 -2.71 9.88
CA PRO A 25 -1.54 -3.03 10.83
C PRO A 25 -1.25 -1.88 11.79
N GLN A 26 -1.34 -2.18 13.09
CA GLN A 26 -1.13 -1.26 14.20
C GLN A 26 0.29 -1.36 14.77
N THR A 27 0.94 -2.50 14.55
CA THR A 27 2.31 -2.74 15.04
C THR A 27 3.28 -3.02 13.89
N ILE A 28 4.59 -2.88 14.16
CA ILE A 28 5.64 -3.28 13.21
C ILE A 28 5.53 -4.78 12.88
N GLY A 29 5.20 -5.63 13.85
CA GLY A 29 5.04 -7.07 13.65
C GLY A 29 3.87 -7.37 12.71
N GLU A 30 2.71 -6.76 12.97
CA GLU A 30 1.54 -6.88 12.09
C GLU A 30 1.83 -6.36 10.68
N LEU A 31 2.56 -5.25 10.54
CA LEU A 31 2.92 -4.71 9.23
C LEU A 31 3.87 -5.64 8.48
N LYS A 32 4.82 -6.28 9.18
CA LYS A 32 5.68 -7.31 8.58
C LYS A 32 4.87 -8.52 8.10
N ALA A 33 3.97 -9.04 8.93
CA ALA A 33 3.09 -10.15 8.55
C ALA A 33 2.20 -9.80 7.36
N ALA A 34 1.65 -8.58 7.36
CA ALA A 34 0.82 -8.05 6.30
C ALA A 34 1.57 -7.94 4.96
N LEU A 35 2.80 -7.40 4.97
CA LEU A 35 3.64 -7.30 3.78
C LEU A 35 4.08 -8.69 3.27
N ALA A 36 4.41 -9.61 4.18
CA ALA A 36 4.77 -10.99 3.83
C ALA A 36 3.65 -11.71 3.07
N ALA A 37 2.39 -11.41 3.43
CA ALA A 37 1.21 -11.98 2.77
C ALA A 37 0.96 -11.41 1.37
N ILE A 38 1.45 -10.20 1.07
CA ILE A 38 1.37 -9.60 -0.27
C ILE A 38 2.50 -10.14 -1.16
N ASP A 39 3.74 -9.88 -0.75
CA ASP A 39 4.95 -10.18 -1.52
C ASP A 39 6.17 -10.22 -0.57
N PRO A 40 6.92 -11.33 -0.52
CA PRO A 40 8.17 -11.43 0.25
C PRO A 40 9.17 -10.29 -0.04
N ALA A 41 9.18 -9.72 -1.25
CA ALA A 41 10.06 -8.62 -1.62
C ALA A 41 9.73 -7.32 -0.85
N GLU A 42 8.44 -7.05 -0.61
CA GLU A 42 7.99 -5.86 0.14
C GLU A 42 8.39 -5.97 1.62
N LEU A 43 8.29 -7.17 2.22
CA LEU A 43 8.77 -7.43 3.58
C LEU A 43 10.30 -7.22 3.67
N ALA A 44 11.05 -7.73 2.70
CA ALA A 44 12.50 -7.60 2.68
C ALA A 44 12.93 -6.13 2.59
N ALA A 45 12.31 -5.37 1.69
CA ALA A 45 12.55 -3.94 1.53
C ALA A 45 12.22 -3.14 2.80
N PHE A 46 11.06 -3.41 3.41
CA PHE A 46 10.68 -2.75 4.66
C PHE A 46 11.67 -3.04 5.79
N THR A 47 12.09 -4.30 5.94
CA THR A 47 13.01 -4.71 7.01
C THR A 47 14.38 -4.05 6.84
N ALA A 48 14.92 -4.04 5.62
CA ALA A 48 16.20 -3.40 5.33
C ALA A 48 16.16 -1.89 5.61
N ARG A 49 15.08 -1.19 5.21
CA ARG A 49 14.92 0.24 5.48
C ARG A 49 14.72 0.53 6.97
N LEU A 50 13.98 -0.32 7.68
CA LEU A 50 13.77 -0.17 9.12
C LEU A 50 15.09 -0.30 9.89
N ASP A 51 15.93 -1.27 9.52
CA ASP A 51 17.24 -1.46 10.14
C ASP A 51 18.20 -0.30 9.82
N ALA A 52 18.19 0.20 8.57
CA ALA A 52 18.99 1.36 8.19
C ALA A 52 18.61 2.64 8.97
N VAL A 53 17.32 2.87 9.22
CA VAL A 53 16.85 4.03 9.99
C VAL A 53 17.19 3.91 11.47
N ARG A 54 17.20 2.69 12.03
CA ARG A 54 17.52 2.46 13.46
C ARG A 54 18.98 2.75 13.81
N THR A 55 19.88 2.70 12.84
CA THR A 55 21.32 2.89 13.06
C THR A 55 21.77 4.35 12.94
N THR A 56 20.89 5.28 12.56
CA THR A 56 21.21 6.65 12.14
C THR A 56 20.85 7.78 13.12
N ASP A 57 20.78 7.49 14.44
CA ASP A 57 20.72 8.49 15.55
C ASP A 57 19.31 9.02 15.96
N ALA A 58 19.20 9.83 17.03
CA ALA A 58 17.92 10.20 17.72
C ALA A 58 16.74 10.70 16.85
N SER A 59 16.98 11.16 15.62
CA SER A 59 15.96 11.45 14.59
C SER A 59 15.25 10.19 14.05
N SER A 60 15.70 8.99 14.46
CA SER A 60 15.18 7.70 14.03
C SER A 60 13.70 7.51 14.35
N LEU A 61 13.15 8.10 15.41
CA LEU A 61 11.73 7.85 15.76
C LEU A 61 10.75 8.44 14.74
N ASP A 62 10.96 9.69 14.30
CA ASP A 62 10.11 10.30 13.29
C ASP A 62 10.35 9.68 11.91
N ALA A 63 11.59 9.30 11.60
CA ALA A 63 11.90 8.53 10.40
C ALA A 63 11.24 7.13 10.41
N ILE A 64 11.21 6.43 11.55
CA ILE A 64 10.50 5.15 11.72
C ILE A 64 8.99 5.35 11.53
N ARG A 65 8.42 6.41 12.11
CA ARG A 65 6.99 6.73 11.94
C ARG A 65 6.62 7.02 10.49
N ALA A 66 7.45 7.79 9.79
CA ALA A 66 7.28 8.06 8.37
C ALA A 66 7.36 6.77 7.54
N LEU A 67 8.35 5.91 7.82
CA LEU A 67 8.51 4.62 7.15
C LEU A 67 7.31 3.69 7.39
N ILE A 68 6.81 3.60 8.63
CA ILE A 68 5.61 2.81 8.95
C ILE A 68 4.40 3.35 8.17
N THR A 69 4.24 4.66 8.10
CA THR A 69 3.14 5.30 7.37
C THR A 69 3.21 5.01 5.87
N GLU A 70 4.40 5.12 5.28
CA GLU A 70 4.67 4.79 3.88
C GLU A 70 4.26 3.34 3.57
N TYR A 71 4.74 2.39 4.36
CA TYR A 71 4.45 0.97 4.12
C TYR A 71 3.02 0.56 4.45
N ARG A 72 2.32 1.27 5.34
CA ARG A 72 0.86 1.12 5.48
C ARG A 72 0.14 1.55 4.21
N HIS A 73 0.55 2.65 3.57
CA HIS A 73 -0.02 3.04 2.28
C HIS A 73 0.28 2.00 1.19
N VAL A 74 1.51 1.48 1.10
CA VAL A 74 1.85 0.39 0.17
C VAL A 74 0.91 -0.80 0.38
N TRP A 75 0.75 -1.25 1.61
CA TRP A 75 -0.16 -2.35 1.94
C TRP A 75 -1.60 -2.06 1.50
N VAL A 76 -2.13 -0.84 1.73
CA VAL A 76 -3.48 -0.44 1.27
C VAL A 76 -3.60 -0.45 -0.25
N LEU A 77 -2.65 0.15 -0.97
CA LEU A 77 -2.65 0.16 -2.44
C LEU A 77 -2.69 -1.26 -3.03
N ARG A 78 -2.06 -2.21 -2.35
CA ARG A 78 -1.97 -3.61 -2.79
C ARG A 78 -3.15 -4.49 -2.35
N THR A 79 -3.94 -4.07 -1.36
CA THR A 79 -4.96 -4.95 -0.74
C THR A 79 -6.37 -4.38 -0.73
N HIS A 80 -6.55 -3.06 -0.89
CA HIS A 80 -7.87 -2.45 -0.86
C HIS A 80 -8.71 -2.92 -2.07
N PRO A 81 -9.93 -3.43 -1.86
CA PRO A 81 -10.74 -4.03 -2.93
C PRO A 81 -11.02 -3.05 -4.08
N ASP A 82 -11.38 -1.80 -3.78
CA ASP A 82 -11.65 -0.80 -4.83
C ASP A 82 -10.40 -0.47 -5.67
N ILE A 83 -9.21 -0.49 -5.06
CA ILE A 83 -7.96 -0.23 -5.77
C ILE A 83 -7.63 -1.41 -6.67
N GLN A 84 -7.80 -2.63 -6.17
CA GLN A 84 -7.66 -3.85 -6.97
C GLN A 84 -8.66 -3.90 -8.13
N ALA A 85 -9.92 -3.50 -7.88
CA ALA A 85 -10.93 -3.39 -8.92
C ALA A 85 -10.54 -2.37 -9.99
N ALA A 86 -10.04 -1.20 -9.60
CA ALA A 86 -9.57 -0.17 -10.53
C ALA A 86 -8.35 -0.64 -11.35
N ILE A 87 -7.38 -1.29 -10.71
CA ILE A 87 -6.21 -1.88 -11.40
C ILE A 87 -6.69 -2.91 -12.43
N ASN A 88 -7.57 -3.84 -12.03
CA ASN A 88 -8.11 -4.85 -12.93
C ASN A 88 -8.87 -4.24 -14.12
N ALA A 89 -9.69 -3.20 -13.87
CA ALA A 89 -10.38 -2.47 -14.93
C ALA A 89 -9.40 -1.76 -15.89
N SER A 90 -8.30 -1.21 -15.38
CA SER A 90 -7.28 -0.53 -16.20
C SER A 90 -6.53 -1.46 -17.15
N VAL A 91 -6.36 -2.73 -16.77
CA VAL A 91 -5.64 -3.73 -17.57
C VAL A 91 -6.58 -4.60 -18.40
N ASP A 92 -7.89 -4.39 -18.30
CA ASP A 92 -8.90 -5.14 -19.05
C ASP A 92 -8.71 -4.91 -20.56
N PRO A 93 -8.43 -5.96 -21.35
CA PRO A 93 -8.30 -5.85 -22.80
C PRO A 93 -9.58 -5.35 -23.49
N SER A 94 -10.74 -5.57 -22.89
CA SER A 94 -12.06 -5.19 -23.41
C SER A 94 -12.49 -3.77 -23.06
N ALA A 95 -11.80 -3.10 -22.12
CA ALA A 95 -12.12 -1.73 -21.75
C ALA A 95 -11.91 -0.76 -22.94
N PRO A 96 -12.79 0.24 -23.12
CA PRO A 96 -12.59 1.29 -24.12
C PRO A 96 -11.24 1.97 -23.92
N ARG A 97 -10.44 2.04 -24.99
CA ARG A 97 -9.18 2.78 -25.02
C ARG A 97 -9.36 4.00 -25.89
N TYR A 98 -8.94 5.15 -25.38
CA TYR A 98 -8.96 6.41 -26.09
C TYR A 98 -7.52 6.82 -26.38
N THR A 99 -7.26 7.29 -27.60
CA THR A 99 -6.02 8.01 -27.89
C THR A 99 -6.03 9.36 -27.18
N LEU A 100 -4.86 9.97 -27.03
CA LEU A 100 -4.77 11.31 -26.44
C LEU A 100 -5.61 12.33 -27.23
N GLU A 101 -5.62 12.24 -28.56
CA GLU A 101 -6.41 13.11 -29.45
C GLU A 101 -7.91 12.97 -29.19
N GLN A 102 -8.41 11.73 -29.07
CA GLN A 102 -9.81 11.45 -28.73
C GLN A 102 -10.19 11.99 -27.35
N LEU A 103 -9.25 11.99 -26.41
CA LEU A 103 -9.42 12.51 -25.04
C LEU A 103 -9.45 14.04 -24.99
N LEU A 104 -8.67 14.69 -25.86
CA LEU A 104 -8.61 16.14 -25.98
C LEU A 104 -9.72 16.73 -26.87
N GLY A 105 -10.50 15.86 -27.53
CA GLY A 105 -11.55 16.28 -28.47
C GLY A 105 -10.98 16.78 -29.80
N GLU A 106 -9.75 16.43 -30.13
CA GLU A 106 -9.13 16.74 -31.42
C GLU A 106 -9.57 15.67 -32.42
N ASP A 107 -10.53 16.03 -33.27
CA ASP A 107 -10.95 15.19 -34.39
C ASP A 107 -9.77 15.07 -35.39
N PRO A 108 -9.30 13.85 -35.74
CA PRO A 108 -8.21 13.67 -36.69
C PRO A 108 -8.59 14.02 -38.16
N THR A 109 -9.75 14.63 -38.39
CA THR A 109 -10.32 14.92 -39.71
C THR A 109 -10.90 16.34 -39.85
N ALA A 110 -10.42 17.32 -39.07
CA ALA A 110 -10.71 18.74 -39.29
C ALA A 110 -9.58 19.46 -40.06
#